data_AF-A0A9W6Y9X1-F1
#
_entry.id   AF-A0A9W6Y9X1-F1
#
_cell.length_a   1.000
_cell.length_b   1.000
_cell.length_c   1.000
_cell.angle_alpha   90.00
_cell.angle_beta   90.00
_cell.angle_gamma   90.00
#
_symmetry.space_group_name_H-M   'P 1'
#
loop_
_entity.id
_entity.type
_entity.pdbx_description
1 polymer ?
#
loop_
_entity_poly.entity_id
_entity_poly.type
_entity_poly.pdbx_seq_one_letter_code
_entity_poly.pdbx_strand_id
1 'polypeptide(L)'
;MIVAEQTQLLRAIATSFPIPSHVIDKVITLKDSVDVLIRSDPKVLGMDLYSFASIPQLIRLEHKVDYLAMLAEERNGSVSVSISRASEANYVDFILQQILSTSASNLKGEMNITLINEPGVGVGVTREFFQIVQRFFFSTVGLQVHGFSGVTSQPAPHVLEIGAQWLQLARSQSPRNGGTAKKHRDNGKGGQPKRGRPTRNGGFADLFPLFDFVDKQRPGALAIAPRLAYVSRHVIEAKRGENNLSLARKDLLVDSSEVEALKKLHVCIGRLMGLAIRNHQPLAADFSLVFWRFMMRDGSLAWEDYCENSDMFKRSLQFVLDHDFDAEPLDMRFEYTMNVVVVDEETDLSAKHGESATPTEGTKSAPSVTTSMEMELQKGMGSVEVTNANKAHYVMLRAQQHFFGNELIYYQKMRDGFTDTILKSDLKLFRPEELRRLVRGERTIDFEVLKKSAVYSRGMSPSRGVIQYFWEIAESFDQDTRSKLLTFWSGSPLPPIFGFDSKYRSMNAVSAVGRWSLLL
;
A
#
# COMPACT_ATOMS: atom_id res chain seq x y z
N MET A 1 -28.45 10.86 -34.24
CA MET A 1 -28.30 9.67 -33.39
C MET A 1 -27.28 8.66 -33.95
N ILE A 2 -27.44 8.21 -35.20
CA ILE A 2 -26.64 7.10 -35.79
C ILE A 2 -25.11 7.35 -35.82
N VAL A 3 -24.64 8.56 -36.15
CA VAL A 3 -23.19 8.87 -36.21
C VAL A 3 -22.54 8.84 -34.82
N ALA A 4 -23.25 9.29 -33.79
CA ALA A 4 -22.75 9.27 -32.41
C ALA A 4 -22.66 7.82 -31.89
N GLU A 5 -23.65 6.99 -32.19
CA GLU A 5 -23.67 5.57 -31.85
C GLU A 5 -22.58 4.78 -32.60
N GLN A 6 -22.35 5.07 -33.89
CA GLN A 6 -21.26 4.47 -34.65
C GLN A 6 -19.87 4.89 -34.13
N THR A 7 -19.71 6.17 -33.76
CA THR A 7 -18.46 6.66 -33.15
C THR A 7 -18.22 6.03 -31.78
N GLN A 8 -19.28 5.81 -31.01
CA GLN A 8 -19.22 5.14 -29.72
C GLN A 8 -18.93 3.64 -29.86
N LEU A 9 -19.51 2.98 -30.86
CA LEU A 9 -19.20 1.58 -31.20
C LEU A 9 -17.76 1.43 -31.68
N LEU A 10 -17.27 2.32 -32.54
CA LEU A 10 -15.88 2.29 -33.01
C LEU A 10 -14.89 2.61 -31.87
N ARG A 11 -15.22 3.53 -30.96
CA ARG A 11 -14.44 3.71 -29.73
C ARG A 11 -14.47 2.47 -28.86
N ALA A 12 -15.64 1.84 -28.69
CA ALA A 12 -15.76 0.61 -27.92
C ALA A 12 -14.88 -0.50 -28.53
N ILE A 13 -14.97 -0.72 -29.83
CA ILE A 13 -14.13 -1.66 -30.60
C ILE A 13 -12.64 -1.31 -30.44
N ALA A 14 -12.24 -0.05 -30.63
CA ALA A 14 -10.84 0.37 -30.47
C ALA A 14 -10.32 0.21 -29.03
N THR A 15 -11.20 0.33 -28.02
CA THR A 15 -10.86 0.04 -26.62
C THR A 15 -10.91 -1.46 -26.27
N SER A 16 -11.63 -2.26 -27.06
CA SER A 16 -11.83 -3.69 -26.82
C SER A 16 -10.83 -4.57 -27.57
N PHE A 17 -10.30 -4.12 -28.70
CA PHE A 17 -9.32 -4.88 -29.49
C PHE A 17 -7.90 -4.36 -29.24
N PRO A 18 -6.94 -5.24 -28.87
CA PRO A 18 -5.55 -4.85 -28.74
C PRO A 18 -4.99 -4.38 -30.09
N ILE A 19 -4.05 -3.43 -30.04
CA ILE A 19 -3.33 -2.96 -31.22
C ILE A 19 -2.65 -4.18 -31.88
N PRO A 20 -2.81 -4.41 -33.21
CA PRO A 20 -2.20 -5.55 -33.88
C PRO A 20 -0.68 -5.58 -33.66
N SER A 21 -0.11 -6.77 -33.44
CA SER A 21 1.33 -6.95 -33.16
C SER A 21 2.22 -6.30 -34.23
N HIS A 22 1.88 -6.45 -35.50
CA HIS A 22 2.61 -5.82 -36.60
C HIS A 22 2.62 -4.28 -36.55
N VAL A 23 1.58 -3.65 -35.99
CA VAL A 23 1.57 -2.20 -35.75
C VAL A 23 2.48 -1.86 -34.58
N ILE A 24 2.44 -2.65 -33.50
CA ILE A 24 3.34 -2.50 -32.35
C ILE A 24 4.81 -2.55 -32.79
N ASP A 25 5.17 -3.54 -33.61
CA ASP A 25 6.54 -3.73 -34.11
C ASP A 25 7.03 -2.56 -34.97
N LYS A 26 6.12 -1.88 -35.68
CA LYS A 26 6.48 -0.66 -36.42
C LYS A 26 6.60 0.55 -35.50
N VAL A 27 5.64 0.74 -34.60
CA VAL A 27 5.59 1.90 -33.69
C VAL A 27 6.76 1.87 -32.70
N ILE A 28 7.20 0.69 -32.25
CA ILE A 28 8.32 0.57 -31.31
C ILE A 28 9.64 1.11 -31.89
N THR A 29 9.82 1.07 -33.21
CA THR A 29 10.99 1.66 -33.88
C THR A 29 11.06 3.18 -33.76
N LEU A 30 9.91 3.83 -33.50
CA LEU A 30 9.79 5.28 -33.32
C LEU A 30 10.03 5.73 -31.88
N LYS A 31 10.40 4.81 -30.98
CA LYS A 31 10.59 5.08 -29.55
C LYS A 31 11.43 6.32 -29.27
N ASP A 32 12.57 6.49 -29.94
CA ASP A 32 13.45 7.63 -29.70
C ASP A 32 12.84 8.95 -30.18
N SER A 33 12.07 8.93 -31.27
CA SER A 33 11.32 10.10 -31.75
C SER A 33 10.18 10.47 -30.79
N VAL A 34 9.45 9.46 -30.29
CA VAL A 34 8.40 9.63 -29.27
C VAL A 34 9.01 10.21 -27.98
N ASP A 35 10.18 9.71 -27.57
CA ASP A 35 10.92 10.18 -26.40
C ASP A 35 11.34 11.65 -26.52
N VAL A 36 11.77 12.10 -27.71
CA VAL A 36 12.07 13.53 -27.97
C VAL A 36 10.80 14.38 -27.96
N LEU A 37 9.69 13.87 -28.54
CA LEU A 37 8.41 14.57 -28.57
C LEU A 37 7.87 14.82 -27.15
N ILE A 38 7.83 13.79 -26.31
CA ILE A 38 7.31 13.90 -24.94
C ILE A 38 8.20 14.82 -24.08
N ARG A 39 9.52 14.78 -24.27
CA ARG A 39 10.44 15.72 -23.59
C ARG A 39 10.22 17.18 -23.99
N SER A 40 9.71 17.42 -25.19
CA SER A 40 9.42 18.77 -25.69
C SER A 40 8.07 19.28 -25.17
N ASP A 41 7.06 18.42 -25.14
CA ASP A 41 5.74 18.71 -24.56
C ASP A 41 5.15 17.47 -23.88
N PRO A 42 5.19 17.37 -22.54
CA PRO A 42 4.64 16.24 -21.80
C PRO A 42 3.14 16.06 -21.99
N LYS A 43 2.38 17.12 -22.34
CA LYS A 43 0.92 17.06 -22.49
C LYS A 43 0.49 16.15 -23.63
N VAL A 44 1.35 15.99 -24.64
CA VAL A 44 1.14 15.08 -25.77
C VAL A 44 0.89 13.64 -25.29
N LEU A 45 1.45 13.25 -24.14
CA LEU A 45 1.18 11.93 -23.55
C LEU A 45 -0.30 11.73 -23.20
N GLY A 46 -0.93 12.76 -22.64
CA GLY A 46 -2.34 12.73 -22.24
C GLY A 46 -3.32 12.90 -23.39
N MET A 47 -2.92 13.62 -24.45
CA MET A 47 -3.78 13.99 -25.57
C MET A 47 -3.71 12.98 -26.71
N ASP A 48 -2.51 12.72 -27.24
CA ASP A 48 -2.33 12.00 -28.51
C ASP A 48 -1.74 10.61 -28.32
N LEU A 49 -0.90 10.41 -27.31
CA LEU A 49 -0.17 9.15 -27.10
C LEU A 49 -0.79 8.24 -26.04
N TYR A 50 -1.93 8.63 -25.46
CA TYR A 50 -2.57 7.91 -24.37
C TYR A 50 -2.86 6.43 -24.72
N SER A 51 -3.38 6.18 -25.94
CA SER A 51 -3.66 4.81 -26.43
C SER A 51 -2.41 3.96 -26.62
N PHE A 52 -1.24 4.60 -26.79
CA PHE A 52 0.04 3.92 -26.95
C PHE A 52 0.76 3.68 -25.63
N ALA A 53 0.28 4.25 -24.51
CA ALA A 53 0.91 4.10 -23.19
C ALA A 53 0.93 2.63 -22.69
N SER A 54 0.00 1.79 -23.18
CA SER A 54 -0.05 0.37 -22.87
C SER A 54 0.99 -0.45 -23.63
N ILE A 55 1.57 0.06 -24.73
CA ILE A 55 2.60 -0.63 -25.50
C ILE A 55 3.88 -0.74 -24.66
N PRO A 56 4.37 -1.96 -24.38
CA PRO A 56 5.58 -2.14 -23.62
C PRO A 56 6.79 -1.41 -24.23
N GLN A 57 7.56 -0.73 -23.38
CA GLN A 57 8.82 -0.07 -23.72
C GLN A 57 8.77 1.13 -24.69
N LEU A 58 7.62 1.43 -25.29
CA LEU A 58 7.46 2.57 -26.20
C LEU A 58 7.56 3.90 -25.46
N ILE A 59 6.73 4.09 -24.43
CA ILE A 59 6.77 5.25 -23.56
C ILE A 59 7.50 4.85 -22.29
N ARG A 60 8.59 5.56 -21.99
CA ARG A 60 9.37 5.32 -20.77
C ARG A 60 8.54 5.65 -19.54
N LEU A 61 8.78 4.89 -18.47
CA LEU A 61 8.05 5.06 -17.21
C LEU A 61 8.26 6.46 -16.61
N GLU A 62 9.45 7.03 -16.75
CA GLU A 62 9.78 8.39 -16.28
C GLU A 62 8.81 9.44 -16.83
N HIS A 63 8.55 9.41 -18.13
CA HIS A 63 7.62 10.34 -18.79
C HIS A 63 6.19 10.22 -18.29
N LYS A 64 5.77 9.00 -17.94
CA LYS A 64 4.43 8.78 -17.38
C LYS A 64 4.32 9.41 -15.99
N VAL A 65 5.37 9.33 -15.18
CA VAL A 65 5.38 9.94 -13.85
C VAL A 65 5.56 11.45 -13.92
N ASP A 66 6.44 11.96 -14.79
CA ASP A 66 6.59 13.41 -15.04
C ASP A 66 5.26 14.03 -15.51
N TYR A 67 4.52 13.34 -16.38
CA TYR A 67 3.18 13.76 -16.77
C TYR A 67 2.20 13.79 -15.59
N LEU A 68 2.23 12.80 -14.68
CA LEU A 68 1.42 12.85 -13.45
C LEU A 68 1.79 14.02 -12.53
N ALA A 69 3.09 14.35 -12.43
CA ALA A 69 3.57 15.48 -11.64
C ALA A 69 3.10 16.81 -12.24
N MET A 70 3.26 16.99 -13.55
CA MET A 70 2.73 18.14 -14.29
C MET A 70 1.22 18.30 -14.10
N LEU A 71 0.45 17.21 -14.24
CA LEU A 71 -1.00 17.24 -13.98
C LEU A 71 -1.34 17.68 -12.55
N ALA A 72 -0.47 17.44 -11.58
CA ALA A 72 -0.69 17.88 -10.21
C ALA A 72 -0.44 19.37 -10.03
N GLU A 73 0.59 19.93 -10.67
CA GLU A 73 0.87 21.38 -10.68
C GLU A 73 -0.28 22.17 -11.33
N GLU A 74 -0.91 21.60 -12.36
CA GLU A 74 -2.07 22.22 -13.01
C GLU A 74 -3.37 22.13 -12.20
N ARG A 75 -3.43 21.29 -11.16
CA ARG A 75 -4.62 21.11 -10.33
C ARG A 75 -4.59 22.10 -9.16
N ASN A 76 -5.71 22.81 -8.94
CA ASN A 76 -5.88 23.78 -7.85
C ASN A 76 -6.03 23.10 -6.47
N GLY A 77 -4.98 22.42 -6.01
CA GLY A 77 -4.93 21.76 -4.71
C GLY A 77 -3.51 21.66 -4.19
N SER A 78 -3.34 21.58 -2.88
CA SER A 78 -2.04 21.26 -2.30
C SER A 78 -2.20 20.46 -1.02
N VAL A 79 -1.26 19.55 -0.78
CA VAL A 79 -1.10 18.82 0.47
C VAL A 79 0.18 19.30 1.14
N SER A 80 0.06 19.75 2.38
CA SER A 80 1.21 20.20 3.18
C SER A 80 1.38 19.31 4.40
N VAL A 81 2.57 18.73 4.54
CA VAL A 81 2.92 17.85 5.67
C VAL A 81 4.09 18.47 6.43
N SER A 82 3.98 18.51 7.76
CA SER A 82 4.92 19.20 8.63
C SER A 82 5.39 18.24 9.71
N ILE A 83 6.68 17.93 9.73
CA ILE A 83 7.25 16.93 10.63
C ILE A 83 8.39 17.54 11.42
N SER A 84 8.51 17.18 12.70
CA SER A 84 9.62 17.57 13.57
C SER A 84 10.48 16.36 13.88
N ARG A 85 11.79 16.42 13.60
CA ARG A 85 12.71 15.32 13.93
C ARG A 85 12.78 15.01 15.41
N ALA A 86 12.47 16.00 16.26
CA ALA A 86 12.42 15.85 17.71
C ALA A 86 11.25 14.98 18.20
N SER A 87 10.35 14.54 17.33
CA SER A 87 9.11 13.84 17.69
C SER A 87 8.94 12.51 16.95
N GLU A 88 10.03 11.73 16.80
CA GLU A 88 10.02 10.43 16.11
C GLU A 88 8.91 9.49 16.61
N ALA A 89 8.65 9.46 17.93
CA ALA A 89 7.62 8.64 18.53
C ALA A 89 6.19 8.95 18.04
N ASN A 90 5.96 10.14 17.47
CA ASN A 90 4.64 10.61 17.03
C ASN A 90 4.52 10.71 15.50
N TYR A 91 5.52 10.28 14.73
CA TYR A 91 5.49 10.37 13.27
C TYR A 91 4.25 9.72 12.67
N VAL A 92 3.88 8.54 13.15
CA VAL A 92 2.72 7.81 12.65
C VAL A 92 1.45 8.65 12.83
N ASP A 93 1.18 9.12 14.05
CA ASP A 93 -0.04 9.88 14.34
C ASP A 93 -0.08 11.22 13.60
N PHE A 94 1.04 11.96 13.52
CA PHE A 94 1.11 13.23 12.80
C PHE A 94 0.87 13.05 11.30
N ILE A 95 1.55 12.09 10.67
CA ILE A 95 1.40 11.82 9.25
C ILE A 95 -0.04 11.37 8.95
N LEU A 96 -0.58 10.44 9.74
CA LEU A 96 -1.97 9.98 9.60
C LEU A 96 -2.95 11.15 9.67
N GLN A 97 -2.80 12.01 10.67
CA GLN A 97 -3.69 13.15 10.86
C GLN A 97 -3.64 14.11 9.68
N GLN A 98 -2.45 14.49 9.21
CA GLN A 98 -2.31 15.45 8.10
C GLN A 98 -2.80 14.86 6.78
N ILE A 99 -2.46 13.60 6.48
CA ILE A 99 -2.87 12.96 5.22
C ILE A 99 -4.36 12.63 5.20
N LEU A 100 -4.95 12.17 6.32
CA LEU A 100 -6.38 11.83 6.38
C LEU A 100 -7.28 13.07 6.44
N SER A 101 -6.84 14.15 7.07
CA SER A 101 -7.61 15.41 7.11
C SER A 101 -7.59 16.19 5.79
N THR A 102 -6.63 15.92 4.91
CA THR A 102 -6.57 16.53 3.59
C THR A 102 -7.68 15.97 2.69
N SER A 103 -8.39 16.86 1.98
CA SER A 103 -9.44 16.47 1.04
C SER A 103 -8.88 15.78 -0.20
N ALA A 104 -9.68 14.93 -0.85
CA ALA A 104 -9.29 14.25 -2.08
C ALA A 104 -9.03 15.22 -3.26
N SER A 105 -9.57 16.44 -3.25
CA SER A 105 -9.24 17.45 -4.26
C SER A 105 -7.82 18.00 -4.06
N ASN A 106 -7.46 18.28 -2.80
CA ASN A 106 -6.17 18.85 -2.44
C ASN A 106 -5.04 17.82 -2.60
N LEU A 107 -5.33 16.57 -2.27
CA LEU A 107 -4.40 15.45 -2.42
C LEU A 107 -3.95 15.21 -3.87
N LYS A 108 -4.69 15.71 -4.87
CA LYS A 108 -4.36 15.56 -6.30
C LYS A 108 -3.42 16.64 -6.84
N GLY A 109 -3.24 17.73 -6.10
CA GLY A 109 -2.34 18.82 -6.46
C GLY A 109 -1.00 18.74 -5.73
N GLU A 110 -0.24 19.82 -5.69
CA GLU A 110 1.16 19.83 -5.24
C GLU A 110 1.38 19.31 -3.82
N MET A 111 2.53 18.70 -3.56
CA MET A 111 2.92 18.21 -2.25
C MET A 111 4.07 19.03 -1.69
N ASN A 112 3.85 19.61 -0.51
CA ASN A 112 4.81 20.45 0.18
C ASN A 112 5.18 19.81 1.53
N ILE A 113 6.47 19.59 1.75
CA ILE A 113 6.99 19.03 3.00
C ILE A 113 7.83 20.06 3.73
N THR A 114 7.54 20.22 5.01
CA THR A 114 8.27 21.13 5.91
C THR A 114 8.83 20.36 7.09
N LEU A 115 10.16 20.44 7.31
CA LEU A 115 10.78 20.01 8.56
C LEU A 115 10.75 21.17 9.55
N ILE A 116 10.02 21.00 10.65
CA ILE A 116 9.77 22.06 11.63
C ILE A 116 11.09 22.41 12.32
N ASN A 117 11.38 23.71 12.43
CA ASN A 117 12.58 24.29 13.04
C ASN A 117 13.90 23.95 12.32
N GLU A 118 13.84 23.50 11.07
CA GLU A 118 15.02 23.07 10.33
C GLU A 118 15.05 23.70 8.92
N PRO A 119 16.19 24.25 8.47
CA PRO A 119 16.31 24.76 7.12
C PRO A 119 16.33 23.59 6.13
N GLY A 120 15.30 23.52 5.29
CA GLY A 120 15.23 22.54 4.22
C GLY A 120 14.16 22.95 3.21
N VAL A 121 14.49 22.93 1.92
CA VAL A 121 13.56 23.22 0.83
C VAL A 121 13.82 22.25 -0.31
N GLY A 122 12.75 21.85 -1.00
CA GLY A 122 12.81 21.07 -2.23
C GLY A 122 12.93 19.55 -2.02
N VAL A 123 13.46 18.88 -3.04
CA VAL A 123 13.38 17.41 -3.21
C VAL A 123 14.01 16.61 -2.05
N GLY A 124 15.04 17.16 -1.39
CA GLY A 124 15.69 16.49 -0.27
C GLY A 124 14.75 16.24 0.91
N VAL A 125 13.89 17.22 1.21
CA VAL A 125 12.93 17.14 2.31
C VAL A 125 11.81 16.14 1.98
N THR A 126 11.31 16.17 0.75
CA THR A 126 10.32 15.21 0.27
C THR A 126 10.85 13.77 0.32
N ARG A 127 12.09 13.55 -0.12
CA ARG A 127 12.73 12.24 -0.03
C ARG A 127 12.84 11.73 1.39
N GLU A 128 13.28 12.56 2.32
CA GLU A 128 13.38 12.19 3.73
C GLU A 128 12.01 11.85 4.32
N PHE A 129 10.97 12.63 4.00
CA PHE A 129 9.60 12.29 4.39
C PHE A 129 9.20 10.87 3.95
N PHE A 130 9.48 10.51 2.70
CA PHE A 130 9.13 9.17 2.21
C PHE A 130 10.03 8.06 2.77
N GLN A 131 11.26 8.37 3.21
CA GLN A 131 12.07 7.42 3.99
C GLN A 131 11.45 7.16 5.38
N ILE A 132 10.91 8.20 6.04
CA ILE A 132 10.13 8.04 7.27
C ILE A 132 8.89 7.19 6.99
N VAL A 133 8.13 7.50 5.93
CA VAL A 133 6.95 6.72 5.55
C VAL A 133 7.31 5.25 5.32
N GLN A 134 8.36 4.96 4.56
CA GLN A 134 8.86 3.61 4.34
C GLN A 134 9.13 2.88 5.67
N ARG A 135 9.90 3.50 6.56
CA ARG A 135 10.31 2.90 7.84
C ARG A 135 9.13 2.64 8.78
N PHE A 136 8.19 3.57 8.88
CA PHE A 136 7.13 3.51 9.88
C PHE A 136 5.85 2.84 9.36
N PHE A 137 5.58 2.85 8.06
CA PHE A 137 4.33 2.33 7.49
C PHE A 137 4.47 1.04 6.69
N PHE A 138 5.63 0.77 6.09
CA PHE A 138 5.85 -0.37 5.20
C PHE A 138 6.88 -1.39 5.72
N SER A 139 7.48 -1.14 6.89
CA SER A 139 8.34 -2.11 7.55
C SER A 139 7.53 -3.30 8.08
N THR A 140 8.01 -4.51 7.80
CA THR A 140 7.46 -5.76 8.35
C THR A 140 7.92 -6.03 9.77
N VAL A 141 9.10 -5.51 10.11
CA VAL A 141 9.59 -5.44 11.48
C VAL A 141 8.84 -4.28 12.12
N GLY A 142 7.92 -4.56 13.04
CA GLY A 142 7.18 -3.52 13.76
C GLY A 142 8.11 -2.48 14.42
N LEU A 143 7.54 -1.40 14.95
CA LEU A 143 8.28 -0.29 15.57
C LEU A 143 9.20 -0.68 16.75
N GLN A 144 9.27 -1.97 17.11
CA GLN A 144 10.00 -2.52 18.26
C GLN A 144 11.52 -2.64 18.08
N VAL A 145 12.09 -2.63 16.87
CA VAL A 145 13.55 -2.90 16.69
C VAL A 145 14.45 -1.65 16.85
N HIS A 146 13.89 -0.45 16.90
CA HIS A 146 14.63 0.74 17.32
C HIS A 146 14.19 1.19 18.72
N GLY A 147 14.68 0.51 19.75
CA GLY A 147 14.86 1.08 21.09
C GLY A 147 13.59 1.47 21.87
N PHE A 148 12.40 0.98 21.53
CA PHE A 148 11.21 1.11 22.38
C PHE A 148 11.19 0.11 23.54
N SER A 149 12.35 -0.20 24.13
CA SER A 149 12.43 -0.83 25.44
C SER A 149 12.25 0.24 26.52
N GLY A 150 11.02 0.41 26.99
CA GLY A 150 10.73 0.75 28.38
C GLY A 150 11.40 1.98 28.99
N VAL A 151 11.25 3.17 28.39
CA VAL A 151 11.07 4.42 29.15
C VAL A 151 10.07 5.27 28.39
N THR A 152 8.83 5.31 28.87
CA THR A 152 7.85 6.28 28.42
C THR A 152 8.30 7.68 28.83
N SER A 153 9.03 8.39 28.00
CA SER A 153 8.89 9.85 28.00
C SER A 153 7.51 10.12 27.44
N GLN A 154 6.50 10.30 28.31
CA GLN A 154 5.22 10.81 27.86
C GLN A 154 5.47 12.09 27.06
N PRO A 155 4.92 12.23 25.85
CA PRO A 155 5.05 13.45 25.10
C PRO A 155 4.55 14.61 25.97
N ALA A 156 5.25 15.75 25.89
CA ALA A 156 4.91 16.90 26.70
C ALA A 156 3.40 17.21 26.55
N PRO A 157 2.65 17.47 27.64
CA PRO A 157 1.18 17.53 27.63
C PRO A 157 0.60 18.45 26.54
N HIS A 158 1.31 19.53 26.23
CA HIS A 158 0.91 20.49 25.19
C HIS A 158 0.90 19.90 23.77
N VAL A 159 1.76 18.92 23.46
CA VAL A 159 1.83 18.28 22.13
C VAL A 159 0.62 17.36 21.91
N LEU A 160 0.20 16.63 22.94
CA LEU A 160 -1.03 15.83 22.93
C LEU A 160 -2.29 16.69 22.87
N GLU A 161 -2.28 17.82 23.59
CA GLU A 161 -3.39 18.76 23.62
C GLU A 161 -3.58 19.48 22.28
N ILE A 162 -2.48 19.87 21.62
CA ILE A 162 -2.49 20.38 20.24
C ILE A 162 -3.06 19.30 19.32
N GLY A 163 -2.51 18.08 19.32
CA GLY A 163 -3.02 16.97 18.50
C GLY A 163 -4.53 16.76 18.68
N ALA A 164 -5.03 16.75 19.92
CA ALA A 164 -6.44 16.58 20.25
C ALA A 164 -7.33 17.78 19.85
N GLN A 165 -6.87 19.02 20.01
CA GLN A 165 -7.59 20.23 19.58
C GLN A 165 -7.71 20.31 18.06
N TRP A 166 -6.64 19.97 17.34
CA TRP A 166 -6.67 19.86 15.87
C TRP A 166 -7.59 18.72 15.40
N LEU A 167 -7.66 17.61 16.15
CA LEU A 167 -8.57 16.50 15.85
C LEU A 167 -10.05 16.87 16.05
N GLN A 168 -10.36 17.76 17.00
CA GLN A 168 -11.70 18.33 17.16
C GLN A 168 -12.05 19.32 16.02
N LEU A 169 -11.08 20.11 15.55
CA LEU A 169 -11.25 21.02 14.42
C LEU A 169 -11.44 20.28 13.08
N ALA A 170 -10.71 19.18 12.86
CA ALA A 170 -10.90 18.35 11.66
C ALA A 170 -12.29 17.66 11.65
N ARG A 171 -12.81 17.29 12.83
CA ARG A 171 -14.17 16.74 12.98
C ARG A 171 -15.27 17.79 12.75
N SER A 172 -15.00 19.07 13.03
CA SER A 172 -15.97 20.15 12.81
C SER A 172 -16.02 20.65 11.37
N GLN A 173 -14.98 20.40 10.57
CA GLN A 173 -14.90 20.81 9.16
C GLN A 173 -15.28 19.72 8.14
N SER A 174 -15.65 18.51 8.59
CA SER A 174 -16.26 17.51 7.70
C SER A 174 -17.66 17.97 7.26
N PRO A 175 -18.00 17.96 5.96
CA PRO A 175 -19.31 18.41 5.50
C PRO A 175 -20.40 17.47 6.02
N ARG A 176 -21.20 17.94 6.99
CA ARG A 176 -22.44 17.30 7.40
C ARG A 176 -23.48 17.49 6.31
N ASN A 177 -23.86 16.39 5.65
CA ASN A 177 -25.10 16.32 4.88
C ASN A 177 -26.28 16.77 5.76
N GLY A 178 -27.12 17.64 5.19
CA GLY A 178 -28.20 18.33 5.87
C GLY A 178 -29.25 17.40 6.48
N GLY A 179 -29.63 17.72 7.72
CA GLY A 179 -30.73 17.10 8.44
C GLY A 179 -31.04 17.91 9.69
N THR A 180 -32.02 18.79 9.58
CA THR A 180 -32.51 19.63 10.69
C THR A 180 -33.09 18.77 11.81
N ALA A 181 -32.48 18.77 12.99
CA ALA A 181 -33.05 18.18 14.20
C ALA A 181 -33.28 19.25 15.27
N LYS A 182 -34.57 19.49 15.54
CA LYS A 182 -35.13 20.36 16.59
C LYS A 182 -34.54 20.03 17.97
N LYS A 183 -34.06 21.06 18.66
CA LYS A 183 -33.68 21.02 20.08
C LYS A 183 -34.95 20.91 20.94
N HIS A 184 -35.23 19.75 21.52
CA HIS A 184 -36.17 19.63 22.63
C HIS A 184 -35.38 19.75 23.93
N ARG A 185 -35.72 20.76 24.73
CA ARG A 185 -35.18 21.00 26.07
C ARG A 185 -36.09 20.25 27.02
N ASP A 186 -35.57 19.31 27.79
CA ASP A 186 -36.28 18.79 28.96
C ASP A 186 -35.32 18.69 30.15
N ASN A 187 -35.85 19.04 31.31
CA ASN A 187 -35.14 19.41 32.53
C ASN A 187 -35.61 18.46 33.63
N GLY A 188 -34.76 17.55 34.11
CA GLY A 188 -35.21 16.53 35.07
C GLY A 188 -34.10 15.74 35.77
N LYS A 189 -33.69 16.27 36.93
CA LYS A 189 -33.24 15.61 38.19
C LYS A 189 -32.52 14.23 38.14
N GLY A 190 -31.31 14.23 38.69
CA GLY A 190 -30.92 13.38 39.82
C GLY A 190 -30.59 11.91 39.54
N GLY A 191 -29.31 11.62 39.29
CA GLY A 191 -28.75 10.27 39.37
C GLY A 191 -27.23 10.31 39.21
N GLN A 192 -26.50 9.88 40.22
CA GLN A 192 -25.03 9.79 40.20
C GLN A 192 -24.54 9.02 38.95
N PRO A 193 -23.52 9.50 38.22
CA PRO A 193 -22.93 8.71 37.15
C PRO A 193 -22.10 7.58 37.77
N LYS A 194 -22.52 6.34 37.54
CA LYS A 194 -21.65 5.16 37.67
C LYS A 194 -20.37 5.45 36.88
N ARG A 195 -19.22 5.37 37.55
CA ARG A 195 -17.88 5.52 36.97
C ARG A 195 -17.77 4.65 35.71
N GLY A 196 -17.86 5.27 34.54
CA GLY A 196 -17.47 4.66 33.29
C GLY A 196 -16.00 4.29 33.37
N ARG A 197 -15.71 3.02 33.08
CA ARG A 197 -14.35 2.49 32.91
C ARG A 197 -13.62 3.36 31.89
N PRO A 198 -12.36 3.78 32.12
CA PRO A 198 -11.65 4.60 31.15
C PRO A 198 -11.45 3.79 29.88
N THR A 199 -11.99 4.27 28.76
CA THR A 199 -11.62 3.81 27.42
C THR A 199 -10.14 4.12 27.24
N ARG A 200 -9.30 3.08 27.23
CA ARG A 200 -7.87 3.19 26.99
C ARG A 200 -7.69 3.80 25.59
N ASN A 201 -7.02 4.95 25.49
CA ASN A 201 -6.58 5.53 24.22
C ASN A 201 -5.50 4.60 23.64
N GLY A 202 -5.88 3.54 22.94
CA GLY A 202 -4.96 2.78 22.09
C GLY A 202 -4.58 3.66 20.90
N GLY A 203 -3.30 3.99 20.78
CA GLY A 203 -2.78 4.77 19.64
C GLY A 203 -2.78 3.92 18.37
N PHE A 204 -2.71 4.55 17.19
CA PHE A 204 -2.62 3.80 15.93
C PHE A 204 -1.37 2.90 15.86
N ALA A 205 -0.33 3.20 16.64
CA ALA A 205 0.90 2.41 16.77
C ALA A 205 0.64 0.95 17.19
N ASP A 206 -0.38 0.68 18.01
CA ASP A 206 -0.73 -0.67 18.48
C ASP A 206 -1.25 -1.56 17.34
N LEU A 207 -1.61 -0.96 16.20
CA LEU A 207 -2.11 -1.67 15.02
C LEU A 207 -0.99 -2.06 14.04
N PHE A 208 0.28 -1.76 14.33
CA PHE A 208 1.43 -2.13 13.50
C PHE A 208 2.04 -3.48 13.92
N PRO A 209 2.70 -4.21 12.99
CA PRO A 209 2.88 -3.90 11.57
C PRO A 209 1.58 -4.06 10.75
N LEU A 210 1.44 -3.30 9.66
CA LEU A 210 0.31 -3.40 8.73
C LEU A 210 0.53 -4.44 7.63
N PHE A 211 1.79 -4.77 7.36
CA PHE A 211 2.20 -5.69 6.30
C PHE A 211 3.10 -6.78 6.85
N ASP A 212 3.02 -7.96 6.25
CA ASP A 212 3.93 -9.07 6.48
C ASP A 212 4.36 -9.66 5.13
N PHE A 213 5.45 -10.42 5.13
CA PHE A 213 5.87 -11.14 3.94
C PHE A 213 4.91 -12.29 3.66
N VAL A 214 4.55 -12.46 2.39
CA VAL A 214 3.73 -13.59 1.92
C VAL A 214 4.44 -14.92 2.22
N ASP A 215 5.75 -14.97 1.98
CA ASP A 215 6.61 -16.08 2.39
C ASP A 215 7.56 -15.61 3.50
N LYS A 216 7.36 -16.14 4.71
CA LYS A 216 8.19 -15.82 5.88
C LYS A 216 9.63 -16.34 5.76
N GLN A 217 9.86 -17.35 4.92
CA GLN A 217 11.18 -17.94 4.70
C GLN A 217 11.98 -17.19 3.64
N ARG A 218 11.29 -16.53 2.70
CA ARG A 218 11.91 -15.76 1.61
C ARG A 218 11.26 -14.39 1.52
N PRO A 219 11.84 -13.37 2.20
CA PRO A 219 11.29 -12.02 2.17
C PRO A 219 11.29 -11.51 0.72
N GLY A 220 10.10 -11.39 0.16
CA GLY A 220 9.86 -10.98 -1.22
C GLY A 220 8.66 -10.05 -1.25
N ALA A 221 7.51 -10.60 -1.64
CA ALA A 221 6.26 -9.85 -1.71
C ALA A 221 5.62 -9.65 -0.32
N LEU A 222 5.06 -8.46 -0.12
CA LEU A 222 4.24 -8.05 1.01
C LEU A 222 2.77 -8.31 0.73
N ALA A 223 2.04 -8.61 1.81
CA ALA A 223 0.59 -8.61 1.88
C ALA A 223 0.17 -7.92 3.19
N ILE A 224 -1.11 -7.51 3.29
CA ILE A 224 -1.64 -7.04 4.57
C ILE A 224 -1.45 -8.13 5.62
N ALA A 225 -0.89 -7.76 6.77
CA ALA A 225 -0.61 -8.69 7.85
C ALA A 225 -1.92 -9.35 8.31
N PRO A 226 -2.02 -10.69 8.29
CA PRO A 226 -3.24 -11.39 8.65
C PRO A 226 -3.55 -11.16 10.14
N ARG A 227 -4.82 -10.88 10.45
CA ARG A 227 -5.26 -10.70 11.84
C ARG A 227 -5.82 -12.01 12.38
N LEU A 228 -5.47 -12.32 13.63
CA LEU A 228 -6.00 -13.49 14.32
C LEU A 228 -7.52 -13.39 14.41
N ALA A 229 -8.20 -14.45 14.00
CA ALA A 229 -9.64 -14.59 14.15
C ALA A 229 -9.93 -15.18 15.53
N TYR A 230 -10.81 -14.53 16.28
CA TYR A 230 -11.24 -14.97 17.60
C TYR A 230 -12.68 -15.46 17.55
N VAL A 231 -13.01 -16.48 18.33
CA VAL A 231 -14.36 -17.02 18.43
C VAL A 231 -14.62 -17.41 19.88
N SER A 232 -15.85 -17.21 20.36
CA SER A 232 -16.18 -17.61 21.72
C SER A 232 -16.37 -19.13 21.83
N ARG A 233 -16.00 -19.69 22.98
CA ARG A 233 -16.20 -21.12 23.26
C ARG A 233 -17.67 -21.52 23.10
N HIS A 234 -18.60 -20.67 23.55
CA HIS A 234 -20.03 -20.89 23.41
C HIS A 234 -20.47 -21.08 21.94
N VAL A 235 -19.96 -20.26 21.02
CA VAL A 235 -20.27 -20.37 19.59
C VAL A 235 -19.77 -21.71 19.02
N ILE A 236 -18.57 -22.15 19.41
CA ILE A 236 -18.03 -23.45 18.99
C ILE A 236 -18.89 -24.61 19.53
N GLU A 237 -19.27 -24.57 20.80
CA GLU A 237 -20.09 -25.61 21.42
C GLU A 237 -21.49 -25.68 20.77
N ALA A 238 -22.10 -24.53 20.49
CA ALA A 238 -23.37 -24.45 19.78
C ALA A 238 -23.28 -25.06 18.36
N LYS A 239 -22.25 -24.69 17.60
CA LYS A 239 -21.99 -25.22 16.25
C LYS A 239 -21.78 -26.74 16.24
N ARG A 240 -21.06 -27.27 17.24
CA ARG A 240 -20.89 -28.72 17.44
C ARG A 240 -22.22 -29.41 17.76
N GLY A 241 -23.07 -28.81 18.59
CA GLY A 241 -24.39 -29.34 18.91
C GLY A 241 -25.34 -29.40 17.69
N GLU A 242 -25.19 -28.46 16.75
CA GLU A 242 -25.97 -28.41 15.51
C GLU A 242 -25.41 -29.29 14.37
N ASN A 243 -24.31 -30.02 14.58
CA ASN A 243 -23.54 -30.70 13.53
C ASN A 243 -23.14 -29.77 12.37
N ASN A 244 -23.08 -28.46 12.61
CA ASN A 244 -22.68 -27.46 11.62
C ASN A 244 -21.30 -26.92 12.01
N LEU A 245 -20.26 -27.53 11.47
CA LEU A 245 -18.87 -27.22 11.83
C LEU A 245 -18.32 -25.98 11.12
N SER A 246 -19.10 -25.36 10.23
CA SER A 246 -18.68 -24.23 9.41
C SER A 246 -19.00 -22.90 10.09
N LEU A 247 -17.99 -22.03 10.20
CA LEU A 247 -18.11 -20.70 10.76
C LEU A 247 -18.43 -19.68 9.67
N ALA A 248 -19.32 -18.75 10.00
CA ALA A 248 -19.57 -17.56 9.19
C ALA A 248 -18.87 -16.34 9.80
N ARG A 249 -18.70 -15.27 9.03
CA ARG A 249 -18.03 -14.03 9.51
C ARG A 249 -18.72 -13.39 10.73
N LYS A 250 -20.01 -13.67 10.96
CA LYS A 250 -20.78 -13.21 12.12
C LYS A 250 -20.44 -13.96 13.41
N ASP A 251 -19.85 -15.14 13.29
CA ASP A 251 -19.49 -16.03 14.40
C ASP A 251 -18.15 -15.60 15.02
N LEU A 252 -17.37 -14.77 14.32
CA LEU A 252 -16.09 -14.25 14.78
C LEU A 252 -16.27 -13.02 15.67
N LEU A 253 -15.47 -12.95 16.73
CA LEU A 253 -15.35 -11.79 17.60
C LEU A 253 -14.54 -10.70 16.88
N VAL A 254 -15.22 -9.62 16.53
CA VAL A 254 -14.64 -8.49 15.79
C VAL A 254 -14.80 -7.22 16.60
N ASP A 255 -13.70 -6.53 16.87
CA ASP A 255 -13.74 -5.21 17.48
C ASP A 255 -14.03 -4.17 16.39
N SER A 256 -15.25 -3.63 16.40
CA SER A 256 -15.69 -2.64 15.41
C SER A 256 -14.84 -1.36 15.44
N SER A 257 -14.25 -1.00 16.58
CA SER A 257 -13.41 0.19 16.70
C SER A 257 -12.05 -0.03 16.06
N GLU A 258 -11.46 -1.21 16.27
CA GLU A 258 -10.21 -1.66 15.66
C GLU A 258 -10.35 -1.76 14.14
N VAL A 259 -11.43 -2.37 13.64
CA VAL A 259 -11.73 -2.45 12.20
C VAL A 259 -11.83 -1.07 11.57
N GLU A 260 -12.49 -0.12 12.23
CA GLU A 260 -12.64 1.23 11.69
C GLU A 260 -11.32 2.01 11.70
N ALA A 261 -10.48 1.81 12.72
CA ALA A 261 -9.12 2.35 12.76
C ALA A 261 -8.25 1.77 11.63
N LEU A 262 -8.28 0.45 11.43
CA LEU A 262 -7.56 -0.22 10.34
C LEU A 262 -8.03 0.25 8.97
N LYS A 263 -9.34 0.45 8.74
CA LYS A 263 -9.84 1.02 7.49
C LYS A 263 -9.21 2.38 7.21
N LYS A 264 -9.17 3.27 8.21
CA LYS A 264 -8.55 4.61 8.09
C LYS A 264 -7.05 4.51 7.80
N LEU A 265 -6.34 3.63 8.49
CA LEU A 265 -4.92 3.37 8.23
C LEU A 265 -4.70 2.97 6.77
N HIS A 266 -5.49 2.03 6.25
CA HIS A 266 -5.32 1.56 4.87
C HIS A 266 -5.71 2.62 3.83
N VAL A 267 -6.70 3.47 4.09
CA VAL A 267 -6.94 4.69 3.27
C VAL A 267 -5.69 5.58 3.25
N CYS A 268 -5.07 5.82 4.41
CA CYS A 268 -3.84 6.61 4.46
C CYS A 268 -2.70 5.95 3.70
N ILE A 269 -2.52 4.63 3.81
CA ILE A 269 -1.52 3.90 3.02
C ILE A 269 -1.73 4.12 1.52
N GLY A 270 -2.97 3.97 1.04
CA GLY A 270 -3.32 4.23 -0.35
C GLY A 270 -2.91 5.64 -0.80
N ARG A 271 -3.23 6.65 0.02
CA ARG A 271 -2.86 8.05 -0.25
C ARG A 271 -1.34 8.23 -0.29
N LEU A 272 -0.62 7.67 0.68
CA LEU A 272 0.84 7.73 0.74
C LEU A 272 1.48 7.06 -0.48
N MET A 273 0.95 5.93 -0.96
CA MET A 273 1.44 5.26 -2.18
C MET A 273 1.29 6.12 -3.44
N GLY A 274 0.13 6.75 -3.64
CA GLY A 274 -0.08 7.58 -4.82
C GLY A 274 0.69 8.90 -4.77
N LEU A 275 0.84 9.50 -3.57
CA LEU A 275 1.73 10.64 -3.37
C LEU A 275 3.20 10.26 -3.63
N ALA A 276 3.65 9.09 -3.18
CA ALA A 276 5.01 8.60 -3.41
C ALA A 276 5.31 8.44 -4.91
N ILE A 277 4.40 7.80 -5.65
CA ILE A 277 4.48 7.66 -7.11
C ILE A 277 4.61 9.02 -7.78
N ARG A 278 3.72 9.97 -7.47
CA ARG A 278 3.72 11.31 -8.08
C ARG A 278 4.95 12.15 -7.76
N ASN A 279 5.63 11.87 -6.65
CA ASN A 279 6.84 12.56 -6.22
C ASN A 279 8.13 11.76 -6.51
N HIS A 280 8.05 10.70 -7.32
CA HIS A 280 9.19 9.88 -7.73
C HIS A 280 9.93 9.24 -6.54
N GLN A 281 9.20 8.96 -5.45
CA GLN A 281 9.78 8.38 -4.23
C GLN A 281 9.35 6.91 -4.09
N PRO A 282 10.29 5.95 -4.05
CA PRO A 282 9.96 4.56 -3.75
C PRO A 282 9.66 4.38 -2.25
N LEU A 283 8.87 3.36 -1.93
CA LEU A 283 8.48 3.00 -0.56
C LEU A 283 9.13 1.69 -0.08
N ALA A 284 10.01 1.11 -0.90
CA ALA A 284 10.61 -0.21 -0.70
C ALA A 284 9.61 -1.36 -0.47
N ALA A 285 8.34 -1.16 -0.82
CA ALA A 285 7.27 -2.13 -0.62
C ALA A 285 7.01 -2.90 -1.91
N ASP A 286 7.26 -4.21 -1.89
CA ASP A 286 7.00 -5.07 -3.06
C ASP A 286 5.65 -5.77 -2.90
N PHE A 287 4.64 -5.41 -3.69
CA PHE A 287 3.35 -6.11 -3.69
C PHE A 287 3.22 -6.98 -4.94
N SER A 288 2.42 -8.05 -4.85
CA SER A 288 2.15 -8.95 -5.98
C SER A 288 1.53 -8.21 -7.17
N LEU A 289 1.65 -8.74 -8.39
CA LEU A 289 0.99 -8.12 -9.55
C LEU A 289 -0.54 -8.19 -9.47
N VAL A 290 -1.08 -9.21 -8.79
CA VAL A 290 -2.52 -9.32 -8.47
C VAL A 290 -2.97 -8.10 -7.66
N PHE A 291 -2.17 -7.66 -6.68
CA PHE A 291 -2.45 -6.43 -5.93
C PHE A 291 -2.54 -5.21 -6.86
N TRP A 292 -1.59 -5.02 -7.77
CA TRP A 292 -1.59 -3.87 -8.67
C TRP A 292 -2.75 -3.89 -9.67
N ARG A 293 -3.10 -5.06 -10.19
CA ARG A 293 -4.29 -5.26 -11.02
C ARG A 293 -5.56 -4.88 -10.26
N PHE A 294 -5.65 -5.26 -8.98
CA PHE A 294 -6.75 -4.90 -8.10
C PHE A 294 -6.81 -3.38 -7.86
N MET A 295 -5.67 -2.73 -7.58
CA MET A 295 -5.60 -1.29 -7.32
C MET A 295 -6.02 -0.44 -8.52
N MET A 296 -5.79 -0.94 -9.74
CA MET A 296 -6.12 -0.24 -10.99
C MET A 296 -7.57 -0.40 -11.44
N ARG A 297 -8.33 -1.38 -10.91
CA ARG A 297 -9.67 -1.73 -11.38
C ARG A 297 -10.71 -1.46 -10.31
N ASP A 298 -11.94 -1.17 -10.74
CA ASP A 298 -13.09 -0.97 -9.83
C ASP A 298 -13.84 -2.26 -9.50
N GLY A 299 -13.78 -3.25 -10.40
CA GLY A 299 -14.48 -4.53 -10.29
C GLY A 299 -13.63 -5.67 -9.71
N SER A 300 -14.21 -6.87 -9.73
CA SER A 300 -13.49 -8.12 -9.43
C SER A 300 -12.42 -8.40 -10.48
N LEU A 301 -11.36 -9.08 -10.08
CA LEU A 301 -10.36 -9.60 -10.99
C LEU A 301 -10.92 -10.79 -11.78
N ALA A 302 -10.37 -11.03 -12.96
CA ALA A 302 -10.64 -12.23 -13.73
C ALA A 302 -9.72 -13.37 -13.26
N TRP A 303 -10.08 -14.62 -13.60
CA TRP A 303 -9.27 -15.79 -13.24
C TRP A 303 -7.85 -15.70 -13.79
N GLU A 304 -7.69 -15.16 -14.99
CA GLU A 304 -6.43 -14.97 -15.68
C GLU A 304 -5.49 -14.02 -14.91
N ASP A 305 -6.05 -12.98 -14.28
CA ASP A 305 -5.27 -12.00 -13.51
C ASP A 305 -4.61 -12.66 -12.28
N TYR A 306 -5.28 -13.62 -11.66
CA TYR A 306 -4.74 -14.38 -10.53
C TYR A 306 -3.64 -15.37 -10.94
N CYS A 307 -3.71 -15.87 -12.16
CA CYS A 307 -2.86 -16.97 -12.64
C CYS A 307 -1.58 -16.51 -13.34
N GLU A 308 -1.57 -15.30 -13.90
CA GLU A 308 -0.54 -14.80 -14.82
C GLU A 308 0.91 -15.02 -14.33
N ASN A 309 1.13 -14.98 -13.02
CA ASN A 309 2.47 -15.00 -12.43
C ASN A 309 2.77 -16.27 -11.62
N SER A 310 1.89 -17.26 -11.65
CA SER A 310 2.09 -18.54 -10.96
C SER A 310 1.35 -19.67 -11.64
N ASP A 311 2.07 -20.40 -12.50
CA ASP A 311 1.56 -21.64 -13.10
C ASP A 311 1.21 -22.69 -12.04
N MET A 312 1.94 -22.69 -10.92
CA MET A 312 1.66 -23.56 -9.79
C MET A 312 0.29 -23.26 -9.19
N PHE A 313 -0.02 -21.97 -8.96
CA PHE A 313 -1.32 -21.55 -8.45
C PHE A 313 -2.43 -21.82 -9.47
N LYS A 314 -2.19 -21.57 -10.77
CA LYS A 314 -3.14 -21.91 -11.81
C LYS A 314 -3.51 -23.39 -11.76
N ARG A 315 -2.51 -24.28 -11.75
CA ARG A 315 -2.72 -25.74 -11.70
C ARG A 315 -3.46 -26.20 -10.45
N SER A 316 -3.27 -25.53 -9.30
CA SER A 316 -3.89 -25.96 -8.05
C SER A 316 -5.42 -25.83 -8.03
N LEU A 317 -6.01 -24.96 -8.87
CA LEU A 317 -7.46 -24.81 -9.00
C LEU A 317 -7.99 -25.13 -10.41
N GLN A 318 -7.12 -25.20 -11.42
CA GLN A 318 -7.53 -25.54 -12.78
C GLN A 318 -8.21 -26.91 -12.85
N PHE A 319 -7.79 -27.87 -12.02
CA PHE A 319 -8.45 -29.19 -11.96
C PHE A 319 -9.94 -29.07 -11.68
N VAL A 320 -10.37 -28.12 -10.83
CA VAL A 320 -11.78 -27.91 -10.49
C VAL A 320 -12.56 -27.42 -11.71
N LEU A 321 -11.95 -26.57 -12.53
CA LEU A 321 -12.56 -26.06 -13.76
C LEU A 321 -12.69 -27.16 -14.82
N ASP A 322 -11.69 -28.03 -14.90
CA ASP A 322 -11.62 -29.10 -15.89
C ASP A 322 -12.47 -30.34 -15.47
N HIS A 323 -12.80 -30.46 -14.17
CA HIS A 323 -13.56 -31.57 -13.61
C HIS A 323 -15.04 -31.57 -14.04
N ASP A 324 -15.58 -32.76 -14.32
CA ASP A 324 -17.00 -32.99 -14.58
C ASP A 324 -17.69 -33.56 -13.33
N PHE A 325 -18.39 -32.70 -12.60
CA PHE A 325 -19.07 -33.05 -11.36
C PHE A 325 -20.29 -33.97 -11.55
N ASP A 326 -20.86 -34.03 -12.76
CA ASP A 326 -22.00 -34.90 -13.05
C ASP A 326 -21.53 -36.35 -13.32
N ALA A 327 -20.32 -36.50 -13.87
CA ALA A 327 -19.70 -37.81 -14.13
C ALA A 327 -19.05 -38.41 -12.86
N GLU A 328 -18.35 -37.58 -12.08
CA GLU A 328 -17.65 -38.00 -10.86
C GLU A 328 -17.90 -36.98 -9.73
N PRO A 329 -18.91 -37.21 -8.87
CA PRO A 329 -19.21 -36.28 -7.79
C PRO A 329 -18.06 -36.16 -6.78
N LEU A 330 -17.70 -34.93 -6.42
CA LEU A 330 -16.74 -34.62 -5.35
C LEU A 330 -17.45 -33.86 -4.23
N ASP A 331 -17.18 -34.22 -2.97
CA ASP A 331 -17.65 -33.47 -1.80
C ASP A 331 -16.82 -32.20 -1.63
N MET A 332 -17.13 -31.21 -2.47
CA MET A 332 -16.54 -29.88 -2.44
C MET A 332 -17.63 -28.87 -2.12
N ARG A 333 -17.36 -28.00 -1.16
CA ARG A 333 -18.28 -26.94 -0.71
C ARG A 333 -17.60 -25.58 -0.74
N PHE A 334 -18.37 -24.50 -0.68
CA PHE A 334 -17.84 -23.13 -0.70
C PHE A 334 -17.21 -22.73 0.65
N GLU A 335 -16.14 -23.43 1.02
CA GLU A 335 -15.49 -23.32 2.32
C GLU A 335 -13.96 -23.25 2.20
N TYR A 336 -13.32 -22.78 3.27
CA TYR A 336 -11.88 -22.81 3.45
C TYR A 336 -11.51 -22.95 4.91
N THR A 337 -10.43 -23.67 5.16
CA THR A 337 -9.90 -23.87 6.50
C THR A 337 -9.11 -22.64 6.97
N MET A 338 -9.34 -22.20 8.20
CA MET A 338 -8.49 -21.21 8.89
C MET A 338 -8.26 -21.58 10.35
N ASN A 339 -7.20 -21.04 10.94
CA ASN A 339 -6.97 -21.14 12.38
C ASN A 339 -7.70 -20.02 13.12
N VAL A 340 -8.44 -20.38 14.17
CA VAL A 340 -9.15 -19.46 15.06
C VAL A 340 -8.70 -19.66 16.51
N VAL A 341 -8.70 -18.57 17.28
CA VAL A 341 -8.38 -18.59 18.71
C VAL A 341 -9.68 -18.61 19.50
N VAL A 342 -9.85 -19.66 20.31
CA VAL A 342 -11.02 -19.83 21.16
C VAL A 342 -10.82 -19.10 22.48
N VAL A 343 -11.76 -18.22 22.81
CA VAL A 343 -11.75 -17.42 24.04
C VAL A 343 -13.01 -17.63 24.87
N ASP A 344 -12.88 -17.50 26.19
CA ASP A 344 -14.00 -17.49 27.12
C ASP A 344 -14.51 -16.04 27.27
N GLU A 345 -15.81 -15.81 27.03
CA GLU A 345 -16.40 -14.47 26.88
C GLU A 345 -16.26 -13.55 28.11
N GLU A 346 -15.92 -14.08 29.29
CA GLU A 346 -15.94 -13.31 30.54
C GLU A 346 -14.61 -12.72 31.02
N THR A 347 -13.44 -13.06 30.45
CA THR A 347 -12.15 -12.55 31.01
C THR A 347 -11.11 -12.02 30.03
N ASP A 348 -11.19 -12.25 28.72
CA ASP A 348 -9.98 -12.17 27.88
C ASP A 348 -9.98 -11.17 26.70
N LEU A 349 -10.82 -10.13 26.72
CA LEU A 349 -10.63 -9.01 25.77
C LEU A 349 -9.36 -8.18 26.07
N SER A 350 -8.72 -8.36 27.23
CA SER A 350 -7.41 -7.77 27.56
C SER A 350 -6.21 -8.60 27.12
N ALA A 351 -6.38 -9.86 26.71
CA ALA A 351 -5.30 -10.75 26.28
C ALA A 351 -4.96 -10.62 24.78
N LYS A 352 -5.34 -9.50 24.15
CA LYS A 352 -5.19 -9.29 22.70
C LYS A 352 -3.74 -9.05 22.24
N HIS A 353 -2.77 -8.82 23.12
CA HIS A 353 -1.39 -8.57 22.71
C HIS A 353 -0.44 -9.48 23.47
N GLY A 354 0.29 -10.33 22.72
CA GLY A 354 1.35 -11.16 23.26
C GLY A 354 2.49 -10.29 23.76
N GLU A 355 2.48 -9.99 25.06
CA GLU A 355 3.68 -9.60 25.79
C GLU A 355 4.02 -10.68 26.81
N SER A 356 5.31 -11.03 26.82
CA SER A 356 6.01 -11.81 27.83
C SER A 356 5.77 -11.21 29.22
N ALA A 357 4.72 -11.66 29.91
CA ALA A 357 4.57 -11.42 31.32
C ALA A 357 5.63 -12.24 32.06
N THR A 358 6.58 -11.56 32.71
CA THR A 358 7.32 -12.16 33.82
C THR A 358 6.32 -12.73 34.82
N PRO A 359 6.47 -13.98 35.27
CA PRO A 359 5.45 -14.63 36.08
C PRO A 359 5.44 -14.02 37.48
N THR A 360 4.49 -13.12 37.74
CA THR A 360 4.06 -12.86 39.10
C THR A 360 3.01 -13.90 39.45
N GLU A 361 3.35 -14.77 40.40
CA GLU A 361 2.50 -15.87 40.86
C GLU A 361 1.11 -15.38 41.28
N GLY A 362 0.03 -15.98 40.74
CA GLY A 362 -1.28 -15.94 41.40
C GLY A 362 -2.55 -15.80 40.56
N THR A 363 -2.53 -15.76 39.23
CA THR A 363 -3.78 -15.81 38.44
C THR A 363 -3.62 -16.67 37.21
N LYS A 364 -4.16 -17.89 37.25
CA LYS A 364 -4.22 -18.81 36.11
C LYS A 364 -5.33 -18.34 35.16
N SER A 365 -5.03 -17.48 34.20
CA SER A 365 -5.88 -17.36 33.00
C SER A 365 -5.82 -18.70 32.26
N ALA A 366 -6.98 -19.24 31.87
CA ALA A 366 -7.04 -20.44 31.06
C ALA A 366 -6.31 -20.19 29.72
N PRO A 367 -5.55 -21.17 29.19
CA PRO A 367 -4.84 -20.97 27.94
C PRO A 367 -5.85 -20.84 26.78
N SER A 368 -5.71 -19.78 25.99
CA SER A 368 -6.44 -19.63 24.73
C SER A 368 -6.03 -20.77 23.79
N VAL A 369 -7.01 -21.52 23.28
CA VAL A 369 -6.76 -22.70 22.44
C VAL A 369 -6.90 -22.28 20.98
N THR A 370 -5.88 -22.52 20.17
CA THR A 370 -5.96 -22.33 18.71
C THR A 370 -6.50 -23.61 18.08
N THR A 371 -7.57 -23.51 17.28
CA THR A 371 -8.21 -24.65 16.60
C THR A 371 -8.41 -24.32 15.13
N SER A 372 -8.29 -25.33 14.25
CA SER A 372 -8.59 -25.18 12.82
C SER A 372 -10.08 -25.38 12.57
N MET A 373 -10.70 -24.48 11.83
CA MET A 373 -12.15 -24.47 11.53
C MET A 373 -12.39 -24.22 10.04
N GLU A 374 -13.48 -24.77 9.53
CA GLU A 374 -13.99 -24.41 8.20
C GLU A 374 -14.76 -23.10 8.25
N MET A 375 -14.58 -22.28 7.23
CA MET A 375 -15.20 -20.98 7.10
C MET A 375 -15.83 -20.82 5.74
N GLU A 376 -17.01 -20.20 5.70
CA GLU A 376 -17.70 -19.94 4.42
C GLU A 376 -16.89 -18.96 3.56
N LEU A 377 -16.61 -19.33 2.30
CA LEU A 377 -15.99 -18.43 1.30
C LEU A 377 -16.88 -17.22 1.01
N GLN A 378 -18.19 -17.43 1.03
CA GLN A 378 -19.21 -16.41 0.85
C GLN A 378 -20.37 -16.67 1.78
N LYS A 379 -20.92 -15.60 2.36
CA LYS A 379 -22.02 -15.65 3.33
C LYS A 379 -23.19 -16.48 2.79
N GLY A 380 -23.57 -17.51 3.53
CA GLY A 380 -24.72 -18.37 3.23
C GLY A 380 -24.46 -19.40 2.14
N MET A 381 -23.20 -19.61 1.74
CA MET A 381 -22.82 -20.62 0.77
C MET A 381 -22.05 -21.81 1.36
N GLY A 382 -21.74 -21.84 2.66
CA GLY A 382 -20.93 -22.92 3.24
C GLY A 382 -21.48 -24.33 2.98
N SER A 383 -22.81 -24.50 3.02
CA SER A 383 -23.45 -25.79 2.75
C SER A 383 -23.73 -26.06 1.26
N VAL A 384 -23.38 -25.15 0.36
CA VAL A 384 -23.62 -25.30 -1.08
C VAL A 384 -22.51 -26.16 -1.68
N GLU A 385 -22.90 -27.24 -2.35
CA GLU A 385 -21.98 -28.11 -3.08
C GLU A 385 -21.52 -27.48 -4.39
N VAL A 386 -20.28 -27.77 -4.76
CA VAL A 386 -19.70 -27.36 -6.04
C VAL A 386 -20.26 -28.27 -7.14
N THR A 387 -20.71 -27.66 -8.22
CA THR A 387 -21.32 -28.31 -9.39
C THR A 387 -20.72 -27.74 -10.66
N ASN A 388 -20.96 -28.40 -11.80
CA ASN A 388 -20.54 -27.89 -13.11
C ASN A 388 -21.04 -26.46 -13.41
N ALA A 389 -22.20 -26.09 -12.88
CA ALA A 389 -22.79 -24.76 -13.06
C ALA A 389 -22.13 -23.68 -12.20
N ASN A 390 -21.54 -24.03 -11.05
CA ASN A 390 -21.00 -23.06 -10.08
C ASN A 390 -19.48 -23.16 -9.86
N LYS A 391 -18.79 -24.15 -10.44
CA LYS A 391 -17.33 -24.37 -10.27
C LYS A 391 -16.47 -23.15 -10.61
N ALA A 392 -16.84 -22.37 -11.62
CA ALA A 392 -16.13 -21.14 -11.97
C ALA A 392 -16.23 -20.08 -10.84
N HIS A 393 -17.38 -19.99 -10.19
CA HIS A 393 -17.60 -19.10 -9.05
C HIS A 393 -16.78 -19.55 -7.83
N TYR A 394 -16.78 -20.85 -7.55
CA TYR A 394 -15.96 -21.44 -6.48
C TYR A 394 -14.47 -21.12 -6.67
N VAL A 395 -13.93 -21.33 -7.87
CA VAL A 395 -12.52 -21.06 -8.19
C VAL A 395 -12.18 -19.58 -8.03
N MET A 396 -13.07 -18.68 -8.45
CA MET A 396 -12.89 -17.24 -8.27
C MET A 396 -12.79 -16.86 -6.78
N LEU A 397 -13.69 -17.38 -5.95
CA LEU A 397 -13.69 -17.12 -4.50
C LEU A 397 -12.46 -17.71 -3.81
N ARG A 398 -12.03 -18.92 -4.18
CA ARG A 398 -10.79 -19.52 -3.68
C ARG A 398 -9.56 -18.69 -4.05
N ALA A 399 -9.52 -18.15 -5.27
CA ALA A 399 -8.44 -17.27 -5.70
C ALA A 399 -8.43 -15.96 -4.92
N GLN A 400 -9.58 -15.32 -4.77
CA GLN A 400 -9.71 -14.12 -3.97
C GLN A 400 -9.30 -14.35 -2.51
N GLN A 401 -9.70 -15.48 -1.92
CA GLN A 401 -9.32 -15.87 -0.56
C GLN A 401 -7.82 -16.12 -0.44
N HIS A 402 -7.18 -16.74 -1.43
CA HIS A 402 -5.73 -16.98 -1.43
C HIS A 402 -4.91 -15.67 -1.43
N PHE A 403 -5.30 -14.69 -2.25
CA PHE A 403 -4.52 -13.46 -2.42
C PHE A 403 -4.86 -12.35 -1.43
N PHE A 404 -6.11 -12.26 -0.97
CA PHE A 404 -6.56 -11.15 -0.13
C PHE A 404 -7.04 -11.57 1.26
N GLY A 405 -7.32 -12.86 1.48
CA GLY A 405 -7.76 -13.38 2.76
C GLY A 405 -9.00 -12.67 3.31
N ASN A 406 -9.05 -12.56 4.63
CA ASN A 406 -10.11 -11.87 5.36
C ASN A 406 -9.97 -10.32 5.27
N GLU A 407 -8.83 -9.87 4.74
CA GLU A 407 -8.33 -8.50 4.70
C GLU A 407 -8.77 -7.74 3.44
N LEU A 408 -9.54 -8.35 2.54
CA LEU A 408 -10.06 -7.73 1.31
C LEU A 408 -10.62 -6.31 1.52
N ILE A 409 -11.36 -6.09 2.61
CA ILE A 409 -11.93 -4.78 2.94
C ILE A 409 -10.85 -3.69 3.12
N TYR A 410 -9.68 -4.07 3.62
CA TYR A 410 -8.55 -3.16 3.80
C TYR A 410 -7.82 -2.89 2.48
N TYR A 411 -7.73 -3.88 1.59
CA TYR A 411 -7.28 -3.65 0.21
C TYR A 411 -8.22 -2.67 -0.51
N GLN A 412 -9.53 -2.83 -0.38
CA GLN A 412 -10.51 -1.88 -0.93
C GLN A 412 -10.30 -0.46 -0.38
N LYS A 413 -10.07 -0.32 0.92
CA LYS A 413 -9.75 0.99 1.53
C LYS A 413 -8.43 1.58 1.08
N MET A 414 -7.44 0.75 0.85
CA MET A 414 -6.18 1.18 0.23
C MET A 414 -6.41 1.68 -1.20
N ARG A 415 -7.22 0.98 -1.99
CA ARG A 415 -7.62 1.44 -3.34
C ARG A 415 -8.37 2.77 -3.29
N ASP A 416 -9.32 2.93 -2.37
CA ASP A 416 -10.06 4.19 -2.18
C ASP A 416 -9.06 5.35 -1.96
N GLY A 417 -8.14 5.20 -1.00
CA GLY A 417 -7.12 6.22 -0.72
C GLY A 417 -6.13 6.45 -1.86
N PHE A 418 -5.78 5.41 -2.62
CA PHE A 418 -4.94 5.54 -3.80
C PHE A 418 -5.63 6.40 -4.88
N THR A 419 -6.92 6.17 -5.11
CA THR A 419 -7.71 6.95 -6.06
C THR A 419 -8.01 8.38 -5.62
N ASP A 420 -7.83 8.70 -4.33
CA ASP A 420 -7.85 10.08 -3.84
C ASP A 420 -6.67 10.90 -4.34
N THR A 421 -5.55 10.27 -4.71
CA THR A 421 -4.29 10.95 -5.06
C THR A 421 -3.93 10.86 -6.54
N ILE A 422 -4.33 9.80 -7.22
CA ILE A 422 -4.16 9.60 -8.67
C ILE A 422 -5.52 9.27 -9.29
N LEU A 423 -5.92 9.98 -10.35
CA LEU A 423 -7.18 9.69 -11.02
C LEU A 423 -7.11 8.35 -11.74
N LYS A 424 -8.25 7.64 -11.77
CA LYS A 424 -8.37 6.36 -12.49
C LYS A 424 -8.09 6.49 -13.99
N SER A 425 -8.40 7.64 -14.60
CA SER A 425 -8.04 7.95 -15.98
C SER A 425 -6.52 7.91 -16.18
N ASP A 426 -5.77 8.42 -15.21
CA ASP A 426 -4.32 8.57 -15.33
C ASP A 426 -3.63 7.24 -14.99
N LEU A 427 -4.23 6.42 -14.12
CA LEU A 427 -3.73 5.06 -13.82
C LEU A 427 -3.65 4.15 -15.04
N LYS A 428 -4.51 4.34 -16.05
CA LYS A 428 -4.47 3.55 -17.30
C LYS A 428 -3.22 3.81 -18.14
N LEU A 429 -2.46 4.87 -17.86
CA LEU A 429 -1.15 5.10 -18.49
C LEU A 429 -0.13 4.03 -18.06
N PHE A 430 -0.31 3.44 -16.87
CA PHE A 430 0.66 2.54 -16.27
C PHE A 430 0.25 1.09 -16.48
N ARG A 431 1.26 0.23 -16.60
CA ARG A 431 1.10 -1.22 -16.47
C ARG A 431 1.25 -1.65 -15.00
N PRO A 432 0.67 -2.77 -14.57
CA PRO A 432 0.83 -3.27 -13.19
C PRO A 432 2.30 -3.42 -12.76
N GLU A 433 3.17 -3.88 -13.66
CA GLU A 433 4.60 -4.05 -13.41
C GLU A 433 5.32 -2.71 -13.21
N GLU A 434 4.84 -1.66 -13.88
CA GLU A 434 5.37 -0.31 -13.75
C GLU A 434 5.02 0.28 -12.39
N LEU A 435 3.76 0.18 -11.95
CA LEU A 435 3.36 0.64 -10.60
C LEU A 435 4.10 -0.14 -9.50
N ARG A 436 4.22 -1.46 -9.67
CA ARG A 436 5.03 -2.31 -8.78
C ARG A 436 6.46 -1.80 -8.69
N ARG A 437 7.10 -1.52 -9.84
CA ARG A 437 8.45 -0.97 -9.87
C ARG A 437 8.54 0.39 -9.18
N LEU A 438 7.58 1.29 -9.39
CA LEU A 438 7.55 2.61 -8.76
C LEU A 438 7.54 2.56 -7.23
N VAL A 439 6.69 1.71 -6.65
CA VAL A 439 6.57 1.60 -5.19
C VAL A 439 7.66 0.73 -4.57
N ARG A 440 8.06 -0.37 -5.23
CA ARG A 440 9.15 -1.22 -4.76
C ARG A 440 10.50 -0.48 -4.79
N GLY A 441 10.68 0.38 -5.79
CA GLY A 441 11.99 0.93 -6.13
C GLY A 441 12.93 -0.11 -6.74
N GLU A 442 14.16 0.35 -6.97
CA GLU A 442 15.28 -0.50 -7.37
C GLU A 442 16.09 -0.85 -6.12
N ARG A 443 16.47 -2.13 -5.97
CA ARG A 443 17.22 -2.60 -4.79
C ARG A 443 18.65 -2.94 -5.14
N THR A 444 18.94 -3.25 -6.40
CA THR A 444 20.29 -3.57 -6.84
C THR A 444 21.01 -2.29 -7.22
N ILE A 445 22.06 -1.98 -6.47
CA ILE A 445 22.94 -0.86 -6.76
C ILE A 445 24.04 -1.34 -7.70
N ASP A 446 23.94 -0.87 -8.95
CA ASP A 446 24.93 -1.10 -9.99
C ASP A 446 25.97 0.04 -10.01
N PHE A 447 27.12 -0.23 -9.39
CA PHE A 447 28.23 0.71 -9.35
C PHE A 447 28.97 0.84 -10.67
N GLU A 448 28.88 -0.12 -11.60
CA GLU A 448 29.45 0.07 -12.92
C GLU A 448 28.69 1.16 -13.69
N VAL A 449 27.37 1.13 -13.60
CA VAL A 449 26.51 2.17 -14.18
C VAL A 449 26.75 3.52 -13.49
N LEU A 450 26.85 3.52 -12.15
CA LEU A 450 27.14 4.75 -11.40
C LEU A 450 28.50 5.35 -11.81
N LYS A 451 29.55 4.53 -11.91
CA LYS A 451 30.90 4.93 -12.36
C LYS A 451 30.90 5.55 -13.74
N LYS A 452 30.14 4.97 -14.68
CA LYS A 452 29.98 5.51 -16.04
C LYS A 452 29.28 6.87 -16.05
N SER A 453 28.38 7.11 -15.11
CA SER A 453 27.65 8.39 -14.96
C SER A 453 28.35 9.45 -14.10
N ALA A 454 29.45 9.08 -13.43
CA ALA A 454 30.15 9.97 -12.50
C ALA A 454 30.88 11.11 -13.23
N VAL A 455 30.75 12.33 -12.71
CA VAL A 455 31.43 13.51 -13.25
C VAL A 455 32.52 13.96 -12.28
N TYR A 456 33.76 13.91 -12.74
CA TYR A 456 34.94 14.28 -11.96
C TYR A 456 35.21 15.78 -12.07
N SER A 457 35.41 16.44 -10.93
CA SER A 457 35.69 17.88 -10.86
C SER A 457 37.14 18.15 -10.47
N ARG A 458 37.56 19.42 -10.52
CA ARG A 458 38.87 19.90 -9.99
C ARG A 458 40.10 19.18 -10.57
N GLY A 459 40.07 18.82 -11.86
CA GLY A 459 41.20 18.18 -12.53
C GLY A 459 41.39 16.69 -12.19
N MET A 460 40.43 16.09 -11.48
CA MET A 460 40.36 14.65 -11.29
C MET A 460 39.91 13.97 -12.58
N SER A 461 40.50 12.80 -12.88
CA SER A 461 40.16 11.99 -14.05
C SER A 461 40.01 10.53 -13.64
N PRO A 462 39.23 9.72 -14.39
CA PRO A 462 39.12 8.27 -14.17
C PRO A 462 40.47 7.53 -14.22
N SER A 463 41.49 8.12 -14.85
CA SER A 463 42.83 7.55 -14.97
C SER A 463 43.73 7.77 -13.75
N ARG A 464 43.32 8.59 -12.76
CA ARG A 464 44.13 8.78 -11.55
C ARG A 464 44.04 7.56 -10.64
N GLY A 465 45.19 7.13 -10.11
CA GLY A 465 45.27 5.93 -9.26
C GLY A 465 44.29 5.94 -8.08
N VAL A 466 44.11 7.08 -7.41
CA VAL A 466 43.13 7.20 -6.30
C VAL A 466 41.68 6.95 -6.73
N ILE A 467 41.30 7.37 -7.95
CA ILE A 467 39.96 7.14 -8.51
C ILE A 467 39.80 5.67 -8.90
N GLN A 468 40.85 5.05 -9.44
CA GLN A 468 40.85 3.63 -9.79
C GLN A 468 40.72 2.75 -8.54
N TYR A 469 41.53 2.99 -7.52
CA TYR A 469 41.43 2.29 -6.23
C TYR A 469 40.08 2.50 -5.57
N PHE A 470 39.55 3.72 -5.62
CA PHE A 470 38.23 4.00 -5.10
C PHE A 470 37.17 3.08 -5.73
N TRP A 471 37.12 3.00 -7.07
CA TRP A 471 36.14 2.17 -7.75
C TRP A 471 36.40 0.68 -7.60
N GLU A 472 37.66 0.24 -7.59
CA GLU A 472 38.03 -1.15 -7.32
C GLU A 472 37.48 -1.62 -5.97
N ILE A 473 37.67 -0.81 -4.93
CA ILE A 473 37.14 -1.09 -3.59
C ILE A 473 35.61 -1.00 -3.60
N ALA A 474 35.03 0.06 -4.16
CA ALA A 474 33.59 0.25 -4.18
C ALA A 474 32.84 -0.87 -4.94
N GLU A 475 33.38 -1.33 -6.07
CA GLU A 475 32.83 -2.44 -6.85
C GLU A 475 32.95 -3.78 -6.10
N SER A 476 33.94 -3.93 -5.21
CA SER A 476 34.08 -5.13 -4.36
C SER A 476 33.05 -5.21 -3.22
N PHE A 477 32.36 -4.11 -2.90
CA PHE A 477 31.38 -4.08 -1.83
C PHE A 477 30.13 -4.92 -2.13
N ASP A 478 29.58 -5.53 -1.07
CA ASP A 478 28.25 -6.15 -1.10
C ASP A 478 27.14 -5.08 -1.15
N GLN A 479 25.90 -5.49 -1.41
CA GLN A 479 24.79 -4.55 -1.60
C GLN A 479 24.50 -3.69 -0.36
N ASP A 480 24.72 -4.22 0.86
CA ASP A 480 24.54 -3.47 2.10
C ASP A 480 25.59 -2.34 2.22
N THR A 481 26.86 -2.65 1.96
CA THR A 481 27.93 -1.63 1.99
C THR A 481 27.77 -0.63 0.84
N ARG A 482 27.33 -1.06 -0.35
CA ARG A 482 26.99 -0.16 -1.46
C ARG A 482 25.86 0.80 -1.08
N SER A 483 24.83 0.32 -0.37
CA SER A 483 23.72 1.14 0.13
C SER A 483 24.19 2.18 1.15
N LYS A 484 25.08 1.80 2.07
CA LYS A 484 25.71 2.75 3.02
C LYS A 484 26.51 3.83 2.30
N LEU A 485 27.32 3.46 1.31
CA LEU A 485 28.10 4.41 0.51
C LEU A 485 27.21 5.35 -0.30
N LEU A 486 26.14 4.81 -0.91
CA LEU A 486 25.16 5.61 -1.62
C LEU A 486 24.41 6.57 -0.68
N THR A 487 24.08 6.12 0.53
CA THR A 487 23.46 6.96 1.56
C THR A 487 24.40 8.09 1.98
N PHE A 488 25.69 7.81 2.13
CA PHE A 488 26.69 8.82 2.46
C PHE A 488 26.77 9.93 1.39
N TRP A 489 26.72 9.58 0.09
CA TRP A 489 26.79 10.58 -0.98
C TRP A 489 25.47 11.29 -1.26
N SER A 490 24.38 10.53 -1.25
CA SER A 490 23.09 11.01 -1.77
C SER A 490 22.09 11.31 -0.67
N GLY A 491 22.27 10.79 0.54
CA GLY A 491 21.25 10.76 1.59
C GLY A 491 20.17 9.70 1.36
N SER A 492 20.34 8.78 0.41
CA SER A 492 19.40 7.70 0.09
C SER A 492 20.07 6.34 0.10
N PRO A 493 19.48 5.31 0.75
CA PRO A 493 19.95 3.93 0.64
C PRO A 493 19.53 3.26 -0.68
N LEU A 494 18.56 3.84 -1.39
CA LEU A 494 18.06 3.31 -2.66
C LEU A 494 18.63 4.11 -3.84
N PRO A 495 19.02 3.43 -4.94
CA PRO A 495 19.39 4.08 -6.18
C PRO A 495 18.19 4.80 -6.80
N PRO A 496 18.42 5.84 -7.63
CA PRO A 496 17.35 6.48 -8.38
C PRO A 496 16.62 5.45 -9.24
N ILE A 497 15.29 5.47 -9.20
CA ILE A 497 14.46 4.45 -9.85
C ILE A 497 14.64 4.36 -11.37
N PHE A 498 15.01 5.48 -12.00
CA PHE A 498 15.27 5.58 -13.43
C PHE A 498 16.76 5.43 -13.78
N GLY A 499 17.62 5.13 -12.80
CA GLY A 499 19.05 4.93 -12.98
C GLY A 499 19.88 6.20 -12.80
N PHE A 500 21.19 6.07 -13.01
CA PHE A 500 22.17 7.12 -12.71
C PHE A 500 22.53 8.01 -13.91
N ASP A 501 22.11 7.67 -15.14
CA ASP A 501 22.42 8.47 -16.33
C ASP A 501 21.71 9.83 -16.29
N SER A 502 22.47 10.86 -16.63
CA SER A 502 22.03 12.24 -16.84
C SER A 502 20.86 12.42 -17.82
N LYS A 503 20.62 11.46 -18.73
CA LYS A 503 19.47 11.47 -19.66
C LYS A 503 18.14 11.27 -18.94
N TYR A 504 18.15 10.69 -17.75
CA TYR A 504 16.97 10.43 -16.93
C TYR A 504 16.61 11.60 -16.00
N ARG A 505 16.94 12.84 -16.40
CA ARG A 505 16.51 14.04 -15.67
C ARG A 505 14.99 14.15 -15.79
N SER A 506 14.29 13.80 -14.70
CA SER A 506 12.92 14.26 -14.50
C SER A 506 12.89 15.79 -14.65
N MET A 507 11.88 16.30 -15.35
CA MET A 507 11.72 17.73 -15.61
C MET A 507 11.62 18.54 -14.31
N ASN A 508 11.22 17.89 -13.21
CA ASN A 508 11.12 18.47 -11.86
C ASN A 508 12.37 18.26 -10.99
N ALA A 509 13.39 17.55 -11.48
CA ALA A 509 14.66 17.32 -10.79
C ALA A 509 15.68 18.47 -10.98
N VAL A 510 15.22 19.67 -11.30
CA VAL A 510 16.05 20.87 -11.35
C VAL A 510 16.29 21.38 -9.93
N SER A 511 17.08 20.68 -9.11
CA SER A 511 17.88 21.33 -8.04
C SER A 511 18.76 20.44 -7.15
N ALA A 512 18.56 19.12 -7.01
CA ALA A 512 19.30 18.37 -5.96
C ALA A 512 20.07 17.11 -6.39
N VAL A 513 19.72 16.46 -7.50
CA VAL A 513 20.36 15.19 -7.92
C VAL A 513 21.34 15.41 -9.11
N GLY A 514 21.44 16.65 -9.60
CA GLY A 514 22.02 16.95 -10.91
C GLY A 514 23.55 17.07 -10.99
N ARG A 515 24.29 16.86 -9.90
CA ARG A 515 25.74 16.68 -9.93
C ARG A 515 26.12 15.55 -8.98
N TRP A 516 26.38 14.37 -9.53
CA TRP A 516 27.24 13.39 -8.88
C TRP A 516 28.68 13.90 -8.94
N SER A 517 28.94 15.03 -8.28
CA SER A 517 30.29 15.54 -8.08
C SER A 517 30.89 14.72 -6.94
N LEU A 518 31.70 13.73 -7.30
CA LEU A 518 32.65 13.16 -6.36
C LEU A 518 33.60 14.30 -5.97
N LEU A 519 33.39 14.86 -4.77
CA LEU A 519 34.42 15.61 -4.07
C LEU A 519 35.43 14.58 -3.53
N LEU A 520 36.25 14.06 -4.44
CA LEU A 520 37.50 13.37 -4.12
C LEU A 520 38.65 14.36 -4.28
#